data_AF-A0A2G2G3N3-F1
#
_entry.id   AF-A0A2G2G3N3-F1
#
_cell.length_a   1.000
_cell.length_b   1.000
_cell.length_c   1.000
_cell.angle_alpha   90.00
_cell.angle_beta   90.00
_cell.angle_gamma   90.00
#
_symmetry.space_group_name_H-M   'P 1'
#
loop_
_entity.id
_entity.type
_entity.pdbx_description
1 polymer ?
#
loop_
_entity_poly.entity_id
_entity_poly.type
_entity_poly.pdbx_seq_one_letter_code
_entity_poly.pdbx_strand_id
1 'polypeptide(L)'
;MLNFFNKMKNLKKITKTYNVDTAVKNTIKHNPKNEFPPIKLFISVDQLEVLDKDDNTLERETQSRMFLNKKEFRYVDNSAYTDFEYEFEEFFIKLGNEEGTCPYCHKDCSSLAQEETKCLSCSKDFFKTKRPQDGKSVLLKIEDKELMSLQWENIKDPDLVERMNLKELDLVRKELETDGREKYSIYDAHFDIVKDYTPKALLSGRFRLYSSLIYYLAEHDRYERKFAQALTYYFYVYYLQFNGASNSVVFEDKVRVNERIITRIASLLNMINIKAVDCKDIFEYSVRKATVFEKEKLPYSISQAYMHFVNTHIEKKTSVSSVEEEQIKKKNFFLI
;
A
#
# COMPACT_ATOMS: atom_id res chain seq x y z
N MET A 1 20.63 11.22 15.03
CA MET A 1 19.81 10.14 15.61
C MET A 1 19.09 10.50 16.91
N LEU A 2 19.74 11.00 17.98
CA LEU A 2 19.03 11.35 19.24
C LEU A 2 17.95 12.45 19.11
N ASN A 3 18.08 13.39 18.17
CA ASN A 3 17.13 14.49 17.99
C ASN A 3 15.78 14.08 17.38
N PHE A 4 15.71 12.95 16.67
CA PHE A 4 14.47 12.48 16.05
C PHE A 4 13.66 11.58 17.00
N PHE A 5 14.33 10.70 17.75
CA PHE A 5 13.70 9.89 18.81
C PHE A 5 13.04 10.74 19.90
N ASN A 6 13.65 11.88 20.27
CA ASN A 6 13.02 12.84 21.19
C ASN A 6 11.81 13.55 20.55
N LYS A 7 11.78 13.72 19.23
CA LYS A 7 10.65 14.28 18.49
C LYS A 7 9.46 13.31 18.46
N MET A 8 9.71 12.02 18.27
CA MET A 8 8.72 10.93 18.31
C MET A 8 8.20 10.63 19.73
N LYS A 9 9.07 10.60 20.75
CA LYS A 9 8.63 10.50 22.16
C LYS A 9 7.81 11.72 22.59
N ASN A 10 8.11 12.90 22.05
CA ASN A 10 7.28 14.08 22.24
C ASN A 10 5.99 14.05 21.39
N LEU A 11 5.93 13.37 20.25
CA LEU A 11 4.68 13.15 19.51
C LEU A 11 3.66 12.32 20.32
N LYS A 12 4.11 11.35 21.14
CA LYS A 12 3.24 10.67 22.13
C LYS A 12 2.75 11.56 23.27
N LYS A 13 3.44 12.69 23.55
CA LYS A 13 3.05 13.70 24.55
C LYS A 13 2.33 14.91 23.96
N ILE A 14 2.42 15.10 22.64
CA ILE A 14 1.71 16.13 21.87
C ILE A 14 0.62 15.42 21.07
N THR A 15 -0.25 14.67 21.75
CA THR A 15 -1.67 14.70 21.40
C THR A 15 -2.20 16.08 21.80
N LYS A 16 -1.74 17.13 21.12
CA LYS A 16 -2.61 18.28 20.90
C LYS A 16 -3.80 17.67 20.19
N THR A 17 -4.93 17.58 20.90
CA THR A 17 -6.24 17.33 20.35
C THR A 17 -6.44 18.30 19.20
N TYR A 18 -6.05 17.88 17.99
CA TYR A 18 -6.56 18.49 16.79
C TYR A 18 -8.06 18.29 16.91
N ASN A 19 -8.77 19.41 17.04
CA ASN A 19 -10.21 19.41 17.10
C ASN A 19 -10.72 19.09 15.68
N VAL A 20 -10.67 17.80 15.32
CA VAL A 20 -11.07 17.25 14.02
C VAL A 20 -12.48 17.75 13.68
N ASP A 21 -13.32 17.96 14.69
CA ASP A 21 -14.68 18.49 14.57
C ASP A 21 -14.77 19.89 13.94
N THR A 22 -13.70 20.67 13.96
CA THR A 22 -13.69 22.02 13.36
C THR A 22 -13.25 21.99 11.89
N ALA A 23 -12.36 21.08 11.52
CA ALA A 23 -11.95 20.87 10.13
C ALA A 23 -13.01 20.10 9.31
N VAL A 24 -13.80 19.25 9.97
CA VAL A 24 -14.90 18.49 9.35
C VAL A 24 -16.03 19.42 8.88
N LYS A 25 -16.23 20.60 9.48
CA LYS A 25 -17.34 21.50 9.10
C LYS A 25 -17.18 22.20 7.74
N ASN A 26 -15.98 22.18 7.16
CA ASN A 26 -15.74 22.62 5.78
C ASN A 26 -15.58 21.46 4.80
N THR A 27 -16.11 20.27 5.12
CA THR A 27 -16.16 19.16 4.16
C THR A 27 -16.93 19.60 2.93
N ILE A 28 -16.25 19.48 1.79
CA ILE A 28 -16.82 19.59 0.45
C ILE A 28 -18.08 18.74 0.45
N LYS A 29 -19.25 19.38 0.29
CA LYS A 29 -20.53 18.67 0.13
C LYS A 29 -20.48 17.89 -1.19
N HIS A 30 -19.84 16.73 -1.16
CA HIS A 30 -19.88 15.78 -2.26
C HIS A 30 -21.30 15.22 -2.34
N ASN A 31 -21.96 15.47 -3.45
CA ASN A 31 -23.25 14.87 -3.75
C ASN A 31 -22.98 13.45 -4.32
N PRO A 32 -23.30 12.36 -3.59
CA PRO A 32 -22.96 10.99 -3.98
C PRO A 32 -23.70 10.51 -5.24
N LYS A 33 -24.64 11.30 -5.78
CA LYS A 33 -25.42 10.94 -6.97
C LYS A 33 -24.69 11.10 -8.31
N ASN A 34 -23.46 11.66 -8.32
CA ASN A 34 -22.62 11.80 -9.51
C ASN A 34 -21.25 11.13 -9.30
N GLU A 35 -21.23 9.88 -8.82
CA GLU A 35 -19.99 9.15 -8.65
C GLU A 35 -19.47 8.62 -10.00
N PHE A 36 -18.31 9.13 -10.41
CA PHE A 36 -17.57 8.63 -11.56
C PHE A 36 -16.99 7.23 -11.25
N PRO A 37 -16.86 6.34 -12.25
CA PRO A 37 -16.33 5.00 -12.04
C PRO A 37 -14.89 5.07 -11.50
N PRO A 38 -14.49 4.14 -10.61
CA PRO A 38 -13.14 4.12 -10.07
C PRO A 38 -12.10 3.90 -11.19
N ILE A 39 -10.90 4.44 -10.99
CA ILE A 39 -9.79 4.17 -11.91
C ILE A 39 -9.52 2.66 -11.91
N LYS A 40 -9.69 2.05 -13.09
CA LYS A 40 -9.28 0.67 -13.34
C LYS A 40 -7.76 0.56 -13.15
N LEU A 41 -7.34 -0.23 -12.17
CA LEU A 41 -5.92 -0.46 -11.87
C LEU A 41 -5.27 -1.41 -12.86
N PHE A 42 -6.06 -2.28 -13.51
CA PHE A 42 -5.54 -3.30 -14.40
C PHE A 42 -5.13 -2.72 -15.75
N ILE A 43 -3.90 -3.05 -16.16
CA ILE A 43 -3.32 -2.73 -17.45
C ILE A 43 -3.40 -3.97 -18.34
N SER A 44 -3.95 -3.85 -19.54
CA SER A 44 -3.83 -4.89 -20.58
C SER A 44 -2.56 -4.69 -21.40
N VAL A 45 -2.06 -5.76 -22.03
CA VAL A 45 -0.93 -5.68 -22.98
C VAL A 45 -1.21 -4.64 -24.08
N ASP A 46 -2.43 -4.62 -24.62
CA ASP A 46 -2.85 -3.60 -25.60
C ASP A 46 -2.66 -2.15 -25.11
N GLN A 47 -2.82 -1.89 -23.81
CA GLN A 47 -2.60 -0.56 -23.24
C GLN A 47 -1.11 -0.20 -23.16
N LEU A 48 -0.23 -1.20 -23.03
CA LEU A 48 1.22 -1.03 -23.11
C LEU A 48 1.67 -0.83 -24.57
N GLU A 49 1.12 -1.59 -25.52
CA GLU A 49 1.44 -1.41 -26.95
C GLU A 49 1.12 -0.01 -27.47
N VAL A 50 0.09 0.64 -26.90
CA VAL A 50 -0.27 2.02 -27.24
C VAL A 50 0.84 3.01 -26.86
N LEU A 51 1.76 2.65 -25.96
CA LEU A 51 2.94 3.44 -25.63
C LEU A 51 4.01 3.37 -26.73
N ASP A 52 4.05 2.29 -27.51
CA ASP A 52 5.07 2.08 -28.56
C ASP A 52 4.58 2.46 -29.97
N LYS A 53 3.29 2.78 -30.15
CA LYS A 53 2.72 3.23 -31.43
C LYS A 53 2.98 4.73 -31.64
N ASP A 54 3.60 5.08 -32.77
CA ASP A 54 4.21 6.40 -33.04
C ASP A 54 3.22 7.54 -33.34
N ASP A 55 2.01 7.24 -33.80
CA ASP A 55 1.24 8.17 -34.64
C ASP A 55 0.79 9.51 -34.00
N ASN A 56 0.90 9.69 -32.68
CA ASN A 56 0.66 10.98 -32.00
C ASN A 56 1.49 11.18 -30.72
N THR A 57 2.56 10.40 -30.54
CA THR A 57 3.29 10.35 -29.27
C THR A 57 4.16 11.59 -29.07
N LEU A 58 4.76 12.13 -30.14
CA LEU A 58 5.67 13.29 -30.04
C LEU A 58 4.99 14.59 -29.58
N GLU A 59 3.79 14.90 -30.10
CA GLU A 59 3.05 16.10 -29.68
C GLU A 59 2.63 15.99 -28.21
N ARG A 60 2.09 14.83 -27.82
CA ARG A 60 1.69 14.55 -26.44
C ARG A 60 2.86 14.58 -25.48
N GLU A 61 3.99 13.99 -25.86
CA GLU A 61 5.22 14.06 -25.08
C GLU A 61 5.69 15.49 -24.91
N THR A 62 5.62 16.30 -25.98
CA THR A 62 5.96 17.71 -25.91
C THR A 62 5.07 18.45 -24.92
N GLN A 63 3.75 18.25 -25.00
CA GLN A 63 2.77 18.81 -24.05
C GLN A 63 3.06 18.36 -22.62
N SER A 64 3.33 17.07 -22.40
CA SER A 64 3.66 16.52 -21.08
C SER A 64 4.95 17.08 -20.51
N ARG A 65 6.00 17.21 -21.33
CA ARG A 65 7.28 17.82 -20.92
C ARG A 65 7.12 19.31 -20.59
N MET A 66 6.26 20.02 -21.31
CA MET A 66 5.88 21.39 -20.97
C MET A 66 5.13 21.43 -19.63
N PHE A 67 4.17 20.52 -19.43
CA PHE A 67 3.41 20.38 -18.19
C PHE A 67 4.32 20.06 -17.00
N LEU A 68 5.29 19.15 -17.15
CA LEU A 68 6.25 18.75 -16.10
C LEU A 68 7.36 19.79 -15.84
N ASN A 69 7.22 21.02 -16.37
CA ASN A 69 8.10 22.17 -16.10
C ASN A 69 9.61 21.88 -16.24
N LYS A 70 10.04 21.23 -17.33
CA LYS A 70 11.46 20.99 -17.71
C LYS A 70 12.38 20.54 -16.56
N LYS A 71 11.88 19.84 -15.53
CA LYS A 71 12.81 19.17 -14.59
C LYS A 71 13.46 18.01 -15.34
N GLU A 72 14.79 17.91 -15.25
CA GLU A 72 15.48 16.64 -15.44
C GLU A 72 14.82 15.62 -14.50
N PHE A 73 14.50 14.45 -15.05
CA PHE A 73 14.02 13.30 -14.28
C PHE A 73 15.05 13.03 -13.18
N ARG A 74 14.81 13.53 -11.98
CA ARG A 74 15.65 13.19 -10.85
C ARG A 74 15.26 11.78 -10.47
N TYR A 75 16.23 10.88 -10.56
CA TYR A 75 16.11 9.55 -9.97
C TYR A 75 15.59 9.73 -8.55
N VAL A 76 14.52 9.01 -8.21
CA VAL A 76 13.97 9.07 -6.86
C VAL A 76 15.08 8.64 -5.92
N ASP A 77 15.48 9.53 -5.02
CA ASP A 77 16.60 9.28 -4.11
C ASP A 77 16.21 8.18 -3.12
N ASN A 78 16.69 6.96 -3.39
CA ASN A 78 16.44 5.77 -2.57
C ASN A 78 17.01 5.92 -1.15
N SER A 79 18.00 6.81 -0.91
CA SER A 79 18.56 7.00 0.43
C SER A 79 17.57 7.63 1.41
N ALA A 80 16.58 8.35 0.92
CA ALA A 80 15.53 8.89 1.78
C ALA A 80 14.59 7.78 2.28
N TYR A 81 14.51 6.64 1.57
CA TYR A 81 13.67 5.51 1.96
C TYR A 81 14.24 4.75 3.15
N THR A 82 15.57 4.78 3.37
CA THR A 82 16.17 3.99 4.46
C THR A 82 15.71 4.44 5.84
N ASP A 83 15.46 5.74 6.03
CA ASP A 83 14.96 6.27 7.31
C ASP A 83 13.52 5.79 7.58
N PHE A 84 12.66 5.84 6.56
CA PHE A 84 11.28 5.37 6.68
C PHE A 84 11.18 3.85 6.75
N GLU A 85 12.02 3.13 6.01
CA GLU A 85 12.12 1.67 6.04
C GLU A 85 12.56 1.20 7.42
N TYR A 86 13.57 1.83 8.01
CA TYR A 86 13.99 1.55 9.38
C TYR A 86 12.86 1.76 10.39
N GLU A 87 12.16 2.90 10.32
CA GLU A 87 11.01 3.15 11.20
C GLU A 87 9.90 2.12 10.98
N PHE A 88 9.56 1.81 9.72
CA PHE A 88 8.55 0.82 9.39
C PHE A 88 8.92 -0.55 9.94
N GLU A 89 10.18 -0.98 9.79
CA GLU A 89 10.70 -2.24 10.33
C GLU A 89 10.69 -2.26 11.87
N GLU A 90 11.00 -1.14 12.53
CA GLU A 90 10.88 -1.02 13.99
C GLU A 90 9.42 -1.20 14.45
N PHE A 91 8.46 -0.66 13.70
CA PHE A 91 7.03 -0.83 13.99
C PHE A 91 6.46 -2.16 13.50
N PHE A 92 7.15 -2.84 12.60
CA PHE A 92 6.75 -4.15 12.11
C PHE A 92 7.11 -5.23 13.13
N ILE A 93 6.26 -5.33 14.15
CA ILE A 93 6.45 -6.23 15.28
C ILE A 93 6.59 -7.66 14.77
N LYS A 94 7.76 -8.26 15.01
CA LYS A 94 7.98 -9.70 14.88
C LYS A 94 7.12 -10.41 15.91
N LEU A 95 6.05 -11.03 15.44
CA LEU A 95 5.11 -11.74 16.30
C LEU A 95 5.64 -13.14 16.64
N GLY A 96 5.34 -13.56 17.88
CA GLY A 96 5.61 -14.89 18.39
C GLY A 96 7.06 -15.15 18.78
N ASN A 97 7.27 -16.25 19.51
CA ASN A 97 8.57 -16.70 20.01
C ASN A 97 9.13 -17.82 19.12
N GLU A 98 10.42 -17.74 18.75
CA GLU A 98 11.08 -18.71 17.85
C GLU A 98 11.48 -20.02 18.56
N GLU A 99 11.92 -19.93 19.82
CA GLU A 99 12.64 -21.01 20.52
C GLU A 99 11.71 -21.99 21.26
N GLY A 100 10.49 -22.20 20.76
CA GLY A 100 9.53 -23.06 21.44
C GLY A 100 9.20 -22.60 22.86
N THR A 101 9.38 -21.32 23.20
CA THR A 101 9.00 -20.77 24.50
C THR A 101 7.57 -20.26 24.48
N CYS A 102 6.82 -20.50 25.56
CA CYS A 102 5.43 -20.05 25.68
C CYS A 102 5.33 -18.53 25.48
N PRO A 103 4.46 -18.04 24.57
CA PRO A 103 4.32 -16.59 24.32
C PRO A 103 3.68 -15.82 25.48
N TYR A 104 3.15 -16.50 26.50
CA TYR A 104 2.53 -15.88 27.67
C TYR A 104 3.41 -15.89 28.93
N CYS A 105 4.14 -16.97 29.18
CA CYS A 105 4.92 -17.13 30.41
C CYS A 105 6.42 -17.36 30.16
N HIS A 106 6.85 -17.42 28.90
CA HIS A 106 8.24 -17.58 28.45
C HIS A 106 8.95 -18.86 28.93
N LYS A 107 8.23 -19.81 29.53
CA LYS A 107 8.77 -21.14 29.85
C LYS A 107 8.90 -21.99 28.60
N ASP A 108 9.90 -22.87 28.62
CA ASP A 108 10.18 -23.81 27.54
C ASP A 108 8.99 -24.73 27.27
N CYS A 109 8.65 -24.87 26.00
CA CYS A 109 7.60 -25.73 25.46
C CYS A 109 8.14 -26.65 24.33
N SER A 110 9.47 -26.80 24.24
CA SER A 110 10.16 -27.64 23.23
C SER A 110 9.72 -29.10 23.24
N SER A 111 9.22 -29.59 24.37
CA SER A 111 8.76 -30.97 24.54
C SER A 111 7.32 -31.22 24.10
N LEU A 112 6.56 -30.19 23.71
CA LEU A 112 5.16 -30.35 23.30
C LEU A 112 5.08 -31.01 21.92
N ALA A 113 4.13 -31.94 21.77
CA ALA A 113 3.85 -32.54 20.47
C ALA A 113 3.42 -31.46 19.46
N GLN A 114 3.63 -31.70 18.15
CA GLN A 114 3.29 -30.73 17.10
C GLN A 114 1.80 -30.29 17.12
N GLU A 115 0.93 -31.09 17.73
CA GLU A 115 -0.51 -30.87 17.83
C GLU A 115 -0.94 -30.17 19.14
N GLU A 116 -0.07 -30.12 20.15
CA GLU A 116 -0.41 -29.55 21.45
C GLU A 116 -0.29 -28.02 21.43
N THR A 117 -1.42 -27.35 21.63
CA THR A 117 -1.57 -25.89 21.56
C THR A 117 -1.68 -25.25 22.94
N LYS A 118 -1.37 -25.96 24.03
CA LYS A 118 -1.57 -25.48 25.41
C LYS A 118 -0.31 -25.57 26.24
N CYS A 119 0.06 -24.48 26.92
CA CYS A 119 1.23 -24.47 27.79
C CYS A 119 0.94 -25.18 29.12
N LEU A 120 1.71 -26.21 29.46
CA LEU A 120 1.55 -26.95 30.73
C LEU A 120 1.80 -26.11 31.98
N SER A 121 2.56 -25.02 31.86
CA SER A 121 2.92 -24.17 33.00
C SER A 121 1.91 -23.09 33.34
N CYS A 122 1.28 -22.48 32.34
CA CYS A 122 0.32 -21.39 32.56
C CYS A 122 -1.10 -21.71 32.07
N SER A 123 -1.30 -22.90 31.50
CA SER A 123 -2.56 -23.40 30.96
C SER A 123 -3.20 -22.50 29.90
N LYS A 124 -2.42 -21.60 29.28
CA LYS A 124 -2.90 -20.77 28.17
C LYS A 124 -2.63 -21.45 26.84
N ASP A 125 -3.58 -21.29 25.94
CA ASP A 125 -3.52 -21.81 24.59
C ASP A 125 -2.75 -20.85 23.67
N PHE A 126 -1.96 -21.37 22.75
CA PHE A 126 -1.14 -20.66 21.78
C PHE A 126 -1.17 -21.39 20.42
N PHE A 127 -0.74 -20.71 19.36
CA PHE A 127 -0.76 -21.25 18.00
C PHE A 127 0.64 -21.33 17.42
N LYS A 128 0.99 -22.46 16.79
CA LYS A 128 2.26 -22.61 16.05
C LYS A 128 2.04 -22.26 14.58
N THR A 129 2.86 -21.38 14.05
CA THR A 129 2.77 -20.94 12.64
C THR A 129 4.12 -20.55 12.08
N LYS A 130 4.20 -20.34 10.76
CA LYS A 130 5.34 -19.67 10.14
C LYS A 130 5.11 -18.16 10.15
N ARG A 131 6.18 -17.40 10.36
CA ARG A 131 6.16 -15.95 10.36
C ARG A 131 6.45 -15.40 8.94
N PRO A 132 5.62 -14.50 8.38
CA PRO A 132 5.80 -13.92 7.04
C PRO A 132 7.14 -13.21 6.81
N GLN A 133 7.68 -12.58 7.86
CA GLN A 133 8.90 -11.78 7.84
C GLN A 133 10.09 -12.61 7.34
N ASP A 134 10.30 -13.77 7.95
CA ASP A 134 11.54 -14.55 7.82
C ASP A 134 11.30 -16.06 7.67
N GLY A 135 10.05 -16.49 7.57
CA GLY A 135 9.67 -17.90 7.34
C GLY A 135 9.90 -18.81 8.55
N LYS A 136 10.34 -18.28 9.69
CA LYS A 136 10.62 -19.07 10.90
C LYS A 136 9.33 -19.57 11.54
N SER A 137 9.39 -20.76 12.14
CA SER A 137 8.30 -21.27 12.97
C SER A 137 8.30 -20.57 14.32
N VAL A 138 7.14 -20.03 14.71
CA VAL A 138 6.96 -19.28 15.95
C VAL A 138 5.73 -19.77 16.72
N LEU A 139 5.78 -19.64 18.05
CA LEU A 139 4.63 -19.80 18.93
C LEU A 139 3.98 -18.44 19.17
N LEU A 140 2.70 -18.32 18.87
CA LEU A 140 1.94 -17.09 18.81
C LEU A 140 0.81 -17.10 19.86
N LYS A 141 0.53 -15.94 20.46
CA LYS A 141 -0.67 -15.77 21.28
C LYS A 141 -1.93 -15.90 20.43
N ILE A 142 -3.02 -16.41 20.98
CA ILE A 142 -4.31 -16.48 20.26
C ILE A 142 -4.78 -15.08 19.84
N GLU A 143 -4.54 -14.07 20.67
CA GLU A 143 -4.92 -12.69 20.41
C GLU A 143 -4.20 -12.09 19.19
N ASP A 144 -3.01 -12.61 18.84
CA ASP A 144 -2.22 -12.12 17.71
C ASP A 144 -2.55 -12.85 16.39
N LYS A 145 -3.46 -13.84 16.41
CA LYS A 145 -3.79 -14.69 15.26
C LYS A 145 -4.34 -13.89 14.07
N GLU A 146 -5.20 -12.90 14.33
CA GLU A 146 -5.76 -12.05 13.29
C GLU A 146 -4.68 -11.19 12.62
N LEU A 147 -3.80 -10.60 13.42
CA LEU A 147 -2.69 -9.80 12.92
C LEU A 147 -1.72 -10.66 12.09
N MET A 148 -1.41 -11.88 12.53
CA MET A 148 -0.61 -12.83 11.75
C MET A 148 -1.29 -13.21 10.42
N SER A 149 -2.61 -13.43 10.44
CA SER A 149 -3.37 -13.74 9.21
C SER A 149 -3.33 -12.58 8.23
N LEU A 150 -3.43 -11.35 8.74
CA LEU A 150 -3.25 -10.13 7.94
C LEU A 150 -1.84 -10.06 7.35
N GLN A 151 -0.79 -10.33 8.13
CA GLN A 151 0.59 -10.35 7.60
C GLN A 151 0.75 -11.36 6.45
N TRP A 152 0.16 -12.55 6.56
CA TRP A 152 0.15 -13.55 5.49
C TRP A 152 -0.63 -13.09 4.26
N GLU A 153 -1.78 -12.45 4.45
CA GLU A 153 -2.56 -11.88 3.35
C GLU A 153 -1.76 -10.85 2.56
N ASN A 154 -0.94 -10.05 3.24
CA ASN A 154 -0.10 -9.03 2.61
C ASN A 154 1.13 -9.60 1.90
N ILE A 155 1.43 -10.89 1.98
CA ILE A 155 2.49 -11.52 1.16
C ILE A 155 1.94 -12.52 0.15
N LYS A 156 0.61 -12.64 0.02
CA LYS A 156 0.01 -13.43 -1.05
C LYS A 156 0.38 -12.83 -2.40
N ASP A 157 0.56 -13.75 -3.35
CA ASP A 157 0.71 -13.49 -4.77
C ASP A 157 -0.24 -12.37 -5.22
N PRO A 158 0.28 -11.36 -5.93
CA PRO A 158 -0.60 -10.32 -6.44
C PRO A 158 -1.51 -10.92 -7.52
N ASP A 159 -2.83 -10.71 -7.43
CA ASP A 159 -3.82 -11.09 -8.47
C ASP A 159 -3.61 -10.40 -9.84
N LEU A 160 -2.46 -9.77 -10.04
CA LEU A 160 -2.11 -8.93 -11.16
C LEU A 160 -1.62 -9.72 -12.37
N VAL A 161 -1.04 -10.92 -12.14
CA VAL A 161 -0.53 -11.78 -13.22
C VAL A 161 -1.65 -12.53 -13.92
N GLU A 162 -2.80 -12.74 -13.29
CA GLU A 162 -3.92 -13.52 -13.86
C GLU A 162 -4.47 -12.97 -15.19
N ARG A 163 -4.17 -11.72 -15.53
CA ARG A 163 -4.70 -11.04 -16.73
C ARG A 163 -3.66 -10.77 -17.82
N MET A 164 -2.41 -11.19 -17.62
CA MET A 164 -1.35 -11.03 -18.61
C MET A 164 -1.10 -12.32 -19.36
N ASN A 165 -0.58 -12.20 -20.59
CA ASN A 165 -0.23 -13.34 -21.41
C ASN A 165 1.01 -14.02 -20.81
N LEU A 166 0.79 -15.10 -20.06
CA LEU A 166 1.86 -15.88 -19.42
C LEU A 166 2.95 -16.32 -20.40
N LYS A 167 2.61 -16.51 -21.69
CA LYS A 167 3.61 -16.88 -22.70
C LYS A 167 4.58 -15.74 -22.99
N GLU A 168 4.09 -14.50 -23.09
CA GLU A 168 4.92 -13.32 -23.32
C GLU A 168 5.80 -13.04 -22.10
N LEU A 169 5.23 -13.13 -20.89
CA LEU A 169 6.02 -12.99 -19.66
C LEU A 169 7.09 -14.08 -19.54
N ASP A 170 6.82 -15.31 -19.98
CA ASP A 170 7.81 -16.39 -19.99
C ASP A 170 8.93 -16.14 -21.02
N LEU A 171 8.64 -15.47 -22.14
CA LEU A 171 9.68 -15.06 -23.10
C LEU A 171 10.60 -14.02 -22.47
N VAL A 172 10.05 -12.96 -21.87
CA VAL A 172 10.86 -11.94 -21.18
C VAL A 172 11.65 -12.55 -20.02
N ARG A 173 11.03 -13.45 -19.24
CA ARG A 173 11.71 -14.21 -18.17
C ARG A 173 12.91 -14.99 -18.70
N LYS A 174 12.76 -15.68 -19.84
CA LYS A 174 13.85 -16.44 -20.48
C LYS A 174 14.96 -15.54 -21.02
N GLU A 175 14.60 -14.36 -21.54
CA GLU A 175 15.58 -13.36 -21.98
C GLU A 175 16.40 -12.84 -20.78
N LEU A 176 15.74 -12.47 -19.68
CA LEU A 176 16.40 -12.05 -18.43
C LEU A 176 17.30 -13.15 -17.84
N GLU A 177 16.87 -14.41 -17.89
CA GLU A 177 17.69 -15.57 -17.49
C GLU A 177 18.89 -15.81 -18.40
N THR A 178 18.85 -15.35 -19.65
CA THR A 178 19.99 -15.46 -20.58
C THR A 178 21.06 -14.41 -20.25
N ASP A 179 20.64 -13.27 -19.69
CA ASP A 179 21.50 -12.13 -19.33
C ASP A 179 22.10 -12.24 -17.91
N GLY A 180 21.62 -13.18 -17.07
CA GLY A 180 22.02 -13.33 -15.67
C GLY A 180 22.18 -14.78 -15.20
N ARG A 181 22.76 -14.98 -13.99
CA ARG A 181 22.93 -16.33 -13.39
C ARG A 181 21.80 -16.73 -12.44
N GLU A 182 20.81 -15.86 -12.23
CA GLU A 182 19.73 -16.09 -11.28
C GLU A 182 18.45 -16.54 -12.00
N LYS A 183 17.65 -17.35 -11.29
CA LYS A 183 16.34 -17.76 -11.79
C LYS A 183 15.37 -16.60 -11.60
N TYR A 184 14.77 -16.15 -12.69
CA TYR A 184 13.73 -15.14 -12.65
C TYR A 184 12.37 -15.82 -12.54
N SER A 185 11.51 -15.30 -11.67
CA SER A 185 10.09 -15.66 -11.64
C SER A 185 9.32 -14.92 -12.75
N ILE A 186 8.10 -15.37 -13.04
CA ILE A 186 7.18 -14.64 -13.94
C ILE A 186 6.84 -13.25 -13.36
N TYR A 187 6.88 -13.09 -12.03
CA TYR A 187 6.63 -11.80 -11.37
C TYR A 187 7.79 -10.83 -11.58
N ASP A 188 9.03 -11.31 -11.56
CA ASP A 188 10.21 -10.48 -11.83
C ASP A 188 10.20 -9.96 -13.27
N ALA A 189 9.91 -10.84 -14.23
CA ALA A 189 9.77 -10.44 -15.64
C ALA A 189 8.66 -9.40 -15.84
N HIS A 190 7.52 -9.57 -15.17
CA HIS A 190 6.45 -8.59 -15.19
C HIS A 190 6.86 -7.25 -14.56
N PHE A 191 7.61 -7.29 -13.45
CA PHE A 191 8.11 -6.08 -12.79
C PHE A 191 9.06 -5.29 -13.68
N ASP A 192 9.98 -5.95 -14.38
CA ASP A 192 10.92 -5.29 -15.29
C ASP A 192 10.17 -4.60 -16.44
N ILE A 193 9.17 -5.26 -17.03
CA ILE A 193 8.28 -4.64 -18.02
C ILE A 193 7.61 -3.38 -17.43
N VAL A 194 6.96 -3.49 -16.28
CA VAL A 194 6.27 -2.35 -15.64
C VAL A 194 7.23 -1.19 -15.39
N LYS A 195 8.43 -1.49 -14.91
CA LYS A 195 9.47 -0.50 -14.62
C LYS A 195 9.90 0.25 -15.88
N ASP A 196 10.03 -0.44 -17.02
CA ASP A 196 10.40 0.16 -18.30
C ASP A 196 9.30 1.04 -18.89
N TYR A 197 8.03 0.63 -18.76
CA TYR A 197 6.90 1.41 -19.27
C TYR A 197 6.48 2.57 -18.37
N THR A 198 6.83 2.55 -17.08
CA THR A 198 6.51 3.62 -16.12
C THR A 198 6.97 5.01 -16.60
N PRO A 199 8.24 5.24 -16.96
CA PRO A 199 8.68 6.54 -17.48
C PRO A 199 8.02 6.89 -18.82
N LYS A 200 7.78 5.92 -19.71
CA LYS A 200 7.09 6.15 -21.00
C LYS A 200 5.66 6.66 -20.79
N ALA A 201 4.91 6.07 -19.86
CA ALA A 201 3.56 6.50 -19.53
C ALA A 201 3.51 7.92 -18.97
N LEU A 202 4.47 8.26 -18.11
CA LEU A 202 4.61 9.61 -17.56
C LEU A 202 4.96 10.63 -18.64
N LEU A 203 5.98 10.34 -19.45
CA LEU A 203 6.44 11.24 -20.52
C LEU A 203 5.39 11.43 -21.60
N SER A 204 4.58 10.42 -21.94
CA SER A 204 3.48 10.56 -22.90
C SER A 204 2.22 11.26 -22.33
N GLY A 205 2.28 11.71 -21.07
CA GLY A 205 1.18 12.41 -20.39
C GLY A 205 -0.02 11.51 -20.13
N ARG A 206 0.18 10.18 -20.07
CA ARG A 206 -0.86 9.21 -19.73
C ARG A 206 -0.85 8.96 -18.23
N PHE A 207 -1.19 9.99 -17.45
CA PHE A 207 -1.04 9.98 -15.99
C PHE A 207 -1.88 8.89 -15.29
N ARG A 208 -3.03 8.50 -15.85
CA ARG A 208 -3.80 7.35 -15.36
C ARG A 208 -3.07 6.04 -15.55
N LEU A 209 -2.49 5.79 -16.73
CA LEU A 209 -1.65 4.62 -16.98
C LEU A 209 -0.41 4.62 -16.08
N TYR A 210 0.24 5.77 -15.94
CA TYR A 210 1.36 5.95 -15.01
C TYR A 210 0.97 5.61 -13.57
N SER A 211 -0.16 6.13 -13.07
CA SER A 211 -0.69 5.82 -11.74
C SER A 211 -0.95 4.33 -11.56
N SER A 212 -1.50 3.65 -12.59
CA SER A 212 -1.66 2.20 -12.57
C SER A 212 -0.31 1.48 -12.51
N LEU A 213 0.70 1.86 -13.31
CA LEU A 213 2.02 1.25 -13.29
C LEU A 213 2.72 1.40 -11.93
N ILE A 214 2.64 2.57 -11.30
CA ILE A 214 3.14 2.77 -9.92
C ILE A 214 2.42 1.83 -8.93
N TYR A 215 1.13 1.58 -9.11
CA TYR A 215 0.40 0.61 -8.29
C TYR A 215 0.93 -0.83 -8.48
N TYR A 216 1.32 -1.23 -9.69
CA TYR A 216 1.96 -2.52 -9.92
C TYR A 216 3.34 -2.61 -9.25
N LEU A 217 4.14 -1.52 -9.27
CA LEU A 217 5.38 -1.45 -8.49
C LEU A 217 5.11 -1.63 -6.99
N ALA A 218 4.05 -1.02 -6.47
CA ALA A 218 3.64 -1.17 -5.07
C ALA A 218 3.28 -2.63 -4.71
N GLU A 219 2.54 -3.32 -5.58
CA GLU A 219 2.15 -4.71 -5.33
C GLU A 219 3.35 -5.67 -5.44
N HIS A 220 4.31 -5.39 -6.31
CA HIS A 220 5.57 -6.12 -6.36
C HIS A 220 6.38 -5.93 -5.06
N ASP A 221 6.59 -4.69 -4.63
CA ASP A 221 7.32 -4.42 -3.39
C ASP A 221 6.60 -5.03 -2.17
N ARG A 222 5.27 -5.04 -2.17
CA ARG A 222 4.48 -5.73 -1.14
C ARG A 222 4.78 -7.24 -1.14
N TYR A 223 4.78 -7.88 -2.32
CA TYR A 223 5.08 -9.30 -2.48
C TYR A 223 6.49 -9.65 -2.01
N GLU A 224 7.46 -8.81 -2.37
CA GLU A 224 8.87 -8.87 -1.95
C GLU A 224 9.10 -8.44 -0.49
N ARG A 225 8.03 -8.20 0.27
CA ARG A 225 8.05 -7.82 1.70
C ARG A 225 8.70 -6.46 1.98
N LYS A 226 8.90 -5.63 0.96
CA LYS A 226 9.35 -4.22 1.06
C LYS A 226 8.16 -3.31 1.39
N PHE A 227 7.49 -3.59 2.51
CA PHE A 227 6.20 -2.99 2.85
C PHE A 227 6.24 -1.46 2.98
N ALA A 228 7.34 -0.90 3.47
CA ALA A 228 7.53 0.55 3.57
C ALA A 228 7.49 1.22 2.19
N GLN A 229 8.21 0.64 1.23
CA GLN A 229 8.24 1.12 -0.15
C GLN A 229 6.87 0.95 -0.82
N ALA A 230 6.23 -0.20 -0.62
CA ALA A 230 4.88 -0.45 -1.10
C ALA A 230 3.87 0.58 -0.56
N LEU A 231 3.88 0.86 0.76
CA LEU A 231 3.02 1.86 1.38
C LEU A 231 3.23 3.26 0.81
N THR A 232 4.49 3.61 0.54
CA THR A 232 4.85 4.88 -0.11
C THR A 232 4.22 5.00 -1.49
N TYR A 233 4.35 3.95 -2.31
CA TYR A 233 3.71 3.94 -3.63
C TYR A 233 2.19 3.97 -3.53
N TYR A 234 1.55 3.22 -2.62
CA TYR A 234 0.10 3.28 -2.47
C TYR A 234 -0.40 4.68 -2.08
N PHE A 235 0.28 5.38 -1.17
CA PHE A 235 -0.06 6.77 -0.84
C PHE A 235 0.11 7.71 -2.02
N TYR A 236 1.17 7.52 -2.82
CA TYR A 236 1.37 8.32 -4.01
C TYR A 236 0.30 8.05 -5.08
N VAL A 237 -0.04 6.79 -5.34
CA VAL A 237 -1.13 6.40 -6.24
C VAL A 237 -2.46 6.98 -5.73
N TYR A 238 -2.74 6.89 -4.43
CA TYR A 238 -3.91 7.51 -3.83
C TYR A 238 -3.96 9.01 -4.17
N TYR A 239 -2.86 9.73 -3.97
CA TYR A 239 -2.76 11.15 -4.26
C TYR A 239 -3.00 11.46 -5.75
N LEU A 240 -2.40 10.69 -6.66
CA LEU A 240 -2.60 10.86 -8.11
C LEU A 240 -4.06 10.62 -8.51
N GLN A 241 -4.68 9.56 -8.00
CA GLN A 241 -6.08 9.24 -8.31
C GLN A 241 -7.06 10.25 -7.72
N PHE A 242 -6.78 10.75 -6.52
CA PHE A 242 -7.61 11.77 -5.88
C PHE A 242 -7.55 13.11 -6.62
N ASN A 243 -6.40 13.45 -7.19
CA ASN A 243 -6.26 14.58 -8.11
C ASN A 243 -6.82 14.29 -9.51
N GLY A 244 -7.30 13.07 -9.76
CA GLY A 244 -7.90 12.66 -11.02
C GLY A 244 -6.92 12.55 -12.17
N ALA A 245 -5.84 11.78 -11.94
CA ALA A 245 -4.96 11.33 -13.01
C ALA A 245 -5.78 10.77 -14.19
N SER A 246 -5.61 11.37 -15.36
CA SER A 246 -6.32 11.02 -16.59
C SER A 246 -5.33 10.46 -17.64
N ASN A 247 -5.84 9.89 -18.74
CA ASN A 247 -5.00 9.54 -19.89
C ASN A 247 -4.75 10.72 -20.84
N SER A 248 -4.99 11.93 -20.37
CA SER A 248 -4.72 13.20 -21.03
C SER A 248 -3.65 13.95 -20.24
N VAL A 249 -3.00 14.94 -20.86
CA VAL A 249 -1.98 15.79 -20.22
C VAL A 249 -2.60 16.81 -19.24
N VAL A 250 -3.62 16.38 -18.50
CA VAL A 250 -4.36 17.17 -17.52
C VAL A 250 -4.85 16.26 -16.39
N PHE A 251 -4.99 16.82 -15.21
CA PHE A 251 -5.68 16.21 -14.09
C PHE A 251 -7.15 16.66 -14.13
N GLU A 252 -8.08 15.73 -13.99
CA GLU A 252 -9.52 16.00 -14.04
C GLU A 252 -10.11 15.99 -12.62
N ASP A 253 -10.86 17.03 -12.22
CA ASP A 253 -11.27 17.24 -10.81
C ASP A 253 -12.14 16.14 -10.16
N LYS A 254 -12.58 15.10 -10.89
CA LYS A 254 -13.69 14.22 -10.47
C LYS A 254 -13.41 12.73 -10.66
N VAL A 255 -12.54 12.16 -9.84
CA VAL A 255 -12.29 10.71 -9.87
C VAL A 255 -12.33 10.09 -8.47
N ARG A 256 -13.02 8.95 -8.35
CA ARG A 256 -13.04 8.14 -7.12
C ARG A 256 -11.77 7.29 -7.05
N VAL A 257 -11.06 7.37 -5.93
CA VAL A 257 -9.89 6.51 -5.67
C VAL A 257 -10.33 5.05 -5.63
N ASN A 258 -9.53 4.19 -6.24
CA ASN A 258 -9.81 2.76 -6.26
C ASN A 258 -9.81 2.18 -4.83
N GLU A 259 -10.88 1.46 -4.49
CA GLU A 259 -11.07 0.86 -3.18
C GLU A 259 -9.96 -0.12 -2.79
N ARG A 260 -9.37 -0.83 -3.76
CA ARG A 260 -8.26 -1.75 -3.52
C ARG A 260 -7.05 -1.03 -2.94
N ILE A 261 -6.73 0.19 -3.40
CA ILE A 261 -5.63 0.99 -2.83
C ILE A 261 -5.92 1.33 -1.37
N ILE A 262 -7.15 1.76 -1.08
CA ILE A 262 -7.58 2.11 0.28
C ILE A 262 -7.42 0.90 1.20
N THR A 263 -7.90 -0.27 0.77
CA THR A 263 -7.77 -1.52 1.52
C THR A 263 -6.30 -1.91 1.74
N ARG A 264 -5.45 -1.78 0.72
CA ARG A 264 -4.01 -2.06 0.84
C ARG A 264 -3.31 -1.13 1.83
N ILE A 265 -3.61 0.17 1.78
CA ILE A 265 -3.07 1.13 2.75
C ILE A 265 -3.54 0.78 4.16
N ALA A 266 -4.85 0.56 4.36
CA ALA A 266 -5.40 0.21 5.66
C ALA A 266 -4.76 -1.06 6.23
N SER A 267 -4.56 -2.06 5.38
CA SER A 267 -3.92 -3.33 5.71
C SER A 267 -2.47 -3.13 6.21
N LEU A 268 -1.65 -2.40 5.45
CA LEU A 268 -0.26 -2.11 5.84
C LEU A 268 -0.17 -1.23 7.10
N LEU A 269 -1.04 -0.23 7.24
CA LEU A 269 -1.11 0.60 8.45
C LEU A 269 -1.51 -0.22 9.69
N ASN A 270 -2.47 -1.13 9.55
CA ASN A 270 -2.86 -2.04 10.63
C ASN A 270 -1.72 -3.00 11.01
N MET A 271 -0.93 -3.49 10.04
CA MET A 271 0.25 -4.34 10.32
C MET A 271 1.27 -3.69 11.24
N ILE A 272 1.46 -2.37 11.12
CA ILE A 272 2.37 -1.57 11.96
C ILE A 272 1.64 -0.84 13.10
N ASN A 273 0.36 -1.14 13.32
CA ASN A 273 -0.49 -0.53 14.36
C ASN A 273 -0.54 1.01 14.32
N ILE A 274 -0.54 1.60 13.13
CA ILE A 274 -0.70 3.05 12.92
C ILE A 274 -2.14 3.33 12.47
N LYS A 275 -2.80 4.31 13.10
CA LYS A 275 -4.13 4.75 12.64
C LYS A 275 -3.97 5.71 11.46
N ALA A 276 -4.97 5.73 10.56
CA ALA A 276 -5.00 6.65 9.42
C ALA A 276 -4.83 8.13 9.83
N VAL A 277 -5.37 8.53 10.99
CA VAL A 277 -5.25 9.89 11.54
C VAL A 277 -3.83 10.25 12.01
N ASP A 278 -2.98 9.24 12.24
CA ASP A 278 -1.63 9.40 12.77
C ASP A 278 -0.56 9.26 11.67
N CYS A 279 -0.93 8.87 10.44
CA CYS A 279 0.01 8.62 9.34
C CYS A 279 0.28 9.84 8.45
N LYS A 280 0.00 11.06 8.91
CA LYS A 280 0.13 12.29 8.11
C LYS A 280 1.55 12.49 7.56
N ASP A 281 2.56 12.35 8.42
CA ASP A 281 3.95 12.59 8.03
C ASP A 281 4.39 11.57 6.97
N ILE A 282 3.96 10.31 7.10
CA ILE A 282 4.22 9.25 6.12
C ILE A 282 3.54 9.57 4.78
N PHE A 283 2.27 10.00 4.81
CA PHE A 283 1.54 10.39 3.61
C PHE A 283 2.21 11.56 2.89
N GLU A 284 2.50 12.64 3.62
CA GLU A 284 3.13 13.83 3.03
C GLU A 284 4.52 13.53 2.49
N TYR A 285 5.30 12.74 3.21
CA TYR A 285 6.61 12.28 2.79
C TYR A 285 6.51 11.49 1.48
N SER A 286 5.62 10.50 1.44
CA SER A 286 5.39 9.63 0.29
C SER A 286 5.06 10.45 -0.97
N VAL A 287 4.14 11.41 -0.82
CA VAL A 287 3.76 12.28 -1.93
C VAL A 287 4.91 13.18 -2.34
N ARG A 288 5.58 13.90 -1.42
CA ARG A 288 6.66 14.83 -1.77
C ARG A 288 7.86 14.16 -2.43
N LYS A 289 8.18 12.93 -2.04
CA LYS A 289 9.34 12.20 -2.57
C LYS A 289 9.05 11.50 -3.90
N ALA A 290 7.87 10.91 -4.03
CA ALA A 290 7.49 10.23 -5.26
C ALA A 290 6.93 11.18 -6.33
N THR A 291 6.47 12.39 -5.94
CA THR A 291 5.83 13.31 -6.88
C THR A 291 6.82 13.92 -7.85
N VAL A 292 6.62 13.59 -9.11
CA VAL A 292 7.17 14.34 -10.25
C VAL A 292 6.40 15.64 -10.50
N PHE A 293 5.28 15.85 -9.79
CA PHE A 293 4.34 16.97 -9.94
C PHE A 293 4.48 18.04 -8.84
N GLU A 294 5.59 18.08 -8.10
CA GLU A 294 5.79 18.97 -6.93
C GLU A 294 5.51 20.46 -7.23
N LYS A 295 5.82 20.91 -8.45
CA LYS A 295 5.65 22.30 -8.89
C LYS A 295 4.30 22.56 -9.58
N GLU A 296 3.55 21.50 -9.85
CA GLU A 296 2.30 21.60 -10.59
C GLU A 296 1.15 21.96 -9.66
N LYS A 297 0.27 22.83 -10.15
CA LYS A 297 -0.96 23.19 -9.45
C LYS A 297 -2.00 22.09 -9.70
N LEU A 298 -1.85 20.98 -8.97
CA LEU A 298 -2.86 19.93 -8.98
C LEU A 298 -4.16 20.41 -8.30
N PRO A 299 -5.32 19.85 -8.66
CA PRO A 299 -6.62 20.27 -8.12
C PRO A 299 -6.69 20.31 -6.58
N TYR A 300 -6.02 19.35 -5.93
CA TYR A 300 -5.98 19.21 -4.49
C TYR A 300 -4.53 19.19 -3.97
N SER A 301 -4.29 20.02 -2.95
CA SER A 301 -3.05 19.98 -2.18
C SER A 301 -2.86 18.65 -1.46
N ILE A 302 -1.61 18.35 -1.08
CA ILE A 302 -1.27 17.16 -0.29
C ILE A 302 -2.10 17.10 1.00
N SER A 303 -2.27 18.24 1.69
CA SER A 303 -3.05 18.29 2.93
C SER A 303 -4.53 18.01 2.70
N GLN A 304 -5.12 18.49 1.59
CA GLN A 304 -6.52 18.19 1.25
C GLN A 304 -6.71 16.70 0.92
N ALA A 305 -5.78 16.12 0.17
CA ALA A 305 -5.80 14.70 -0.15
C ALA A 305 -5.68 13.82 1.10
N TYR A 306 -4.81 14.21 2.05
CA TYR A 306 -4.69 13.52 3.34
C TYR A 306 -5.98 13.60 4.17
N MET A 307 -6.61 14.78 4.26
CA MET A 307 -7.89 14.91 4.97
C MET A 307 -8.98 14.04 4.34
N HIS A 308 -9.04 13.99 3.00
CA HIS A 308 -9.96 13.10 2.30
C HIS A 308 -9.67 11.61 2.58
N PHE A 309 -8.39 11.22 2.60
CA PHE A 309 -7.95 9.88 2.98
C PHE A 309 -8.42 9.48 4.38
N VAL A 310 -8.23 10.35 5.37
CA VAL A 310 -8.66 10.14 6.75
C VAL A 310 -10.17 9.97 6.84
N ASN A 311 -10.95 10.88 6.24
CA ASN A 311 -12.41 10.82 6.26
C ASN A 311 -12.94 9.52 5.65
N THR A 312 -12.38 9.13 4.50
CA THR A 312 -12.74 7.88 3.82
C THR A 312 -12.50 6.65 4.71
N HIS A 313 -11.44 6.65 5.53
CA HIS A 313 -11.14 5.55 6.46
C HIS A 313 -12.03 5.55 7.71
N ILE A 314 -12.37 6.73 8.22
CA ILE A 314 -13.26 6.86 9.39
C ILE A 314 -14.67 6.38 9.02
N GLU A 315 -15.22 6.87 7.91
CA GLU A 315 -16.57 6.52 7.45
C GLU A 315 -16.74 5.01 7.23
N LYS A 316 -15.74 4.35 6.62
CA LYS A 316 -15.77 2.89 6.43
C LYS A 316 -15.83 2.11 7.74
N LYS A 317 -15.08 2.52 8.76
CA LYS A 317 -15.11 1.86 10.08
C LYS A 317 -16.49 1.98 10.72
N THR A 318 -17.12 3.15 10.64
CA THR A 318 -18.47 3.36 11.17
C THR A 318 -19.54 2.55 10.41
N SER A 319 -19.39 2.39 9.09
CA SER A 319 -20.33 1.57 8.32
C SER A 319 -20.20 0.07 8.65
N VAL A 320 -18.99 -0.46 8.80
CA VAL A 320 -18.77 -1.89 9.10
C VAL A 320 -19.29 -2.25 10.49
N SER A 321 -19.03 -1.41 11.51
CA SER A 321 -19.53 -1.67 12.86
C SER A 321 -21.06 -1.71 12.92
N SER A 322 -21.74 -0.85 12.15
CA SER A 322 -23.21 -0.82 12.13
C SER A 322 -23.82 -2.08 11.50
N VAL A 323 -23.19 -2.63 10.46
CA VAL A 323 -23.64 -3.86 9.78
C VAL A 323 -23.40 -5.09 10.66
N GLU A 324 -22.27 -5.17 11.36
CA GLU A 324 -21.97 -6.26 12.29
C GLU A 324 -22.93 -6.27 13.48
N GLU A 325 -23.24 -5.11 14.07
CA GLU A 325 -24.24 -4.99 15.13
C GLU A 325 -25.64 -5.42 14.68
N GLU A 326 -26.03 -5.10 13.44
CA GLU A 326 -27.33 -5.50 12.90
C GLU A 326 -27.42 -7.00 12.59
N GLN A 327 -26.32 -7.62 12.13
CA GLN A 327 -26.24 -9.06 11.93
C GLN A 327 -26.24 -9.85 13.25
N ILE A 328 -25.58 -9.35 14.29
CA ILE A 328 -25.61 -9.94 15.63
C ILE A 328 -27.03 -9.85 16.22
N LYS A 329 -27.72 -8.71 16.06
CA LYS A 329 -29.13 -8.56 16.47
C LYS A 329 -30.06 -9.52 15.73
N LYS A 330 -29.86 -9.75 14.43
CA LYS A 330 -30.65 -10.71 13.63
C LYS A 330 -30.39 -12.16 14.06
N LYS A 331 -29.16 -12.54 14.39
CA LYS A 331 -28.85 -13.90 14.90
C LYS A 331 -29.47 -14.16 16.28
N ASN A 332 -29.53 -13.16 17.14
CA ASN A 332 -30.16 -13.29 18.46
C ASN A 332 -31.70 -13.33 18.41
N PHE A 333 -32.31 -12.86 17.32
CA PHE A 333 -33.76 -12.93 17.10
C PHE A 333 -34.26 -14.30 16.62
N PHE A 334 -33.38 -15.17 16.13
CA PHE A 334 -33.71 -16.54 15.69
C PHE A 334 -33.47 -17.61 16.77
N LEU A 335 -33.08 -17.20 17.99
CA LEU A 335 -32.83 -18.09 19.13
C LEU A 335 -33.86 -17.93 20.27
N ILE A 336 -34.99 -17.28 20.00
CA ILE A 336 -36.20 -17.25 20.85
C ILE A 336 -37.31 -17.92 20.05
#